data_AF-A0A0A2DH34-F1
#
_entry.id   AF-A0A0A2DH34-F1
#
_cell.length_a   1.000
_cell.length_b   1.000
_cell.length_c   1.000
_cell.angle_alpha   90.00
_cell.angle_beta   90.00
_cell.angle_gamma   90.00
#
_symmetry.space_group_name_H-M   'P 1'
#
loop_
_entity.id
_entity.type
_entity.pdbx_description
1 polymer ?
#
loop_
_entity_poly.entity_id
_entity_poly.type
_entity_poly.pdbx_seq_one_letter_code
_entity_poly.pdbx_strand_id
1 'polypeptide(L)'
;MHKSIVVFEVRGGNDKGEDGHRRDTMPIVNAIRDKGWGAEVVYFDPEKVDDIFDEVSNNYDGYISRVNPGHIPGGEKGYFEMLTKLSESGLVGMSTPAEMISYGAKDALVKLNSTDLVPEDTAAYYDVDSFHETFPTSLSYGERVLKQNRGSTGSGIWRVQLQDKDLAKSVEPGTALPLDTKLKCTEAVDNHTEIRELGDFMDFCDQYIVGDNGMLVDMRFMPRIVEGEIRILLVGPHPVFVVHKKPAEGGDNFSATLFSGAKYTYDKPEAWQDLIDMFADARPVIAEKLGGDNIPLIWTADFMLADAEDGSDTYVLGEINCSCVGFTSELDMGIQQLVAEEAIKRIEEAQAK
;
A
#
# COMPACT_ATOMS: atom_id res chain seq x y z
N MET A 1 19.59 -8.78 25.82
CA MET A 1 19.80 -7.84 24.71
C MET A 1 21.10 -8.18 24.01
N HIS A 2 21.01 -8.69 22.78
CA HIS A 2 22.12 -9.09 21.94
C HIS A 2 22.78 -7.89 21.22
N LYS A 3 22.07 -6.76 21.13
CA LYS A 3 22.33 -5.63 20.23
C LYS A 3 22.46 -6.11 18.79
N SER A 4 21.52 -6.92 18.32
CA SER A 4 21.55 -7.48 16.97
C SER A 4 20.17 -7.47 16.29
N ILE A 5 20.13 -7.10 15.01
CA ILE A 5 18.91 -7.05 14.19
C ILE A 5 19.07 -7.93 12.95
N VAL A 6 18.18 -8.90 12.75
CA VAL A 6 18.20 -9.71 11.53
C VAL A 6 17.43 -9.00 10.41
N VAL A 7 17.93 -9.08 9.19
CA VAL A 7 17.21 -8.61 7.99
C VAL A 7 16.82 -9.83 7.15
N PHE A 8 15.52 -10.05 6.97
CA PHE A 8 15.03 -11.16 6.17
C PHE A 8 14.97 -10.83 4.69
N GLU A 9 15.43 -11.78 3.87
CA GLU A 9 15.34 -11.77 2.40
C GLU A 9 14.80 -13.10 1.88
N VAL A 10 14.47 -13.15 0.59
CA VAL A 10 14.17 -14.39 -0.14
C VAL A 10 15.03 -14.48 -1.39
N ARG A 11 15.30 -15.71 -1.85
CA ARG A 11 16.03 -15.92 -3.10
C ARG A 11 15.09 -15.74 -4.29
N GLY A 12 15.59 -15.06 -5.32
CA GLY A 12 14.81 -14.76 -6.52
C GLY A 12 13.92 -13.53 -6.37
N GLY A 13 13.14 -13.25 -7.42
CA GLY A 13 12.39 -12.01 -7.56
C GLY A 13 13.06 -11.03 -8.52
N ASN A 14 12.26 -10.16 -9.13
CA ASN A 14 12.73 -9.12 -10.04
C ASN A 14 13.28 -7.88 -9.32
N ASP A 15 13.26 -7.89 -7.98
CA ASP A 15 13.67 -6.79 -7.10
C ASP A 15 15.08 -6.96 -6.52
N LYS A 16 15.78 -8.05 -6.86
CA LYS A 16 17.13 -8.38 -6.35
C LYS A 16 18.24 -7.97 -7.33
N GLY A 17 19.38 -7.55 -6.78
CA GLY A 17 20.61 -7.26 -7.51
C GLY A 17 21.49 -8.50 -7.71
N GLU A 18 22.70 -8.29 -8.25
CA GLU A 18 23.69 -9.36 -8.48
C GLU A 18 24.16 -10.05 -7.19
N ASP A 19 24.09 -9.35 -6.06
CA ASP A 19 24.40 -9.86 -4.73
C ASP A 19 23.27 -10.72 -4.12
N GLY A 20 22.12 -10.83 -4.81
CA GLY A 20 20.95 -11.56 -4.34
C GLY A 20 20.07 -10.78 -3.35
N HIS A 21 20.38 -9.51 -3.10
CA HIS A 21 19.65 -8.66 -2.16
C HIS A 21 18.85 -7.59 -2.89
N ARG A 22 17.82 -7.05 -2.24
CA ARG A 22 17.31 -5.74 -2.66
C ARG A 22 18.41 -4.70 -2.52
N ARG A 23 18.39 -3.70 -3.41
CA ARG A 23 19.41 -2.64 -3.41
C ARG A 23 19.48 -1.85 -2.10
N ASP A 24 18.40 -1.85 -1.30
CA ASP A 24 18.34 -1.17 -0.01
C ASP A 24 18.67 -2.07 1.20
N THR A 25 18.73 -3.39 1.04
CA THR A 25 18.99 -4.34 2.14
C THR A 25 20.38 -4.16 2.75
N MET A 26 21.44 -4.21 1.93
CA MET A 26 22.81 -4.05 2.45
C MET A 26 23.11 -2.65 2.97
N PRO A 27 22.61 -1.55 2.37
CA PRO A 27 22.65 -0.22 2.99
C PRO A 27 22.04 -0.17 4.39
N ILE A 28 20.88 -0.80 4.62
CA ILE A 28 20.26 -0.90 5.95
C ILE A 28 21.15 -1.68 6.92
N VAL A 29 21.63 -2.86 6.51
CA VAL A 29 22.51 -3.70 7.33
C VAL A 29 23.77 -2.95 7.74
N ASN A 30 24.41 -2.24 6.81
CA ASN A 30 25.61 -1.46 7.10
C ASN A 30 25.32 -0.26 8.00
N ALA A 31 24.19 0.43 7.80
CA ALA A 31 23.79 1.53 8.68
C ALA A 31 23.54 1.07 10.13
N ILE A 32 22.98 -0.12 10.33
CA ILE A 32 22.83 -0.72 11.68
C ILE A 32 24.21 -1.04 12.28
N ARG A 33 25.12 -1.62 11.49
CA ARG A 33 26.50 -1.92 11.92
C ARG A 33 27.30 -0.68 12.29
N ASP A 34 27.15 0.40 11.53
CA ASP A 34 27.82 1.68 11.80
C ASP A 34 27.36 2.32 13.13
N LYS A 35 26.16 1.96 13.61
CA LYS A 35 25.64 2.33 14.94
C LYS A 35 26.11 1.41 16.07
N GLY A 36 26.98 0.44 15.77
CA GLY A 36 27.55 -0.50 16.75
C GLY A 36 26.64 -1.68 17.10
N TRP A 37 25.65 -1.98 16.26
CA TRP A 37 24.77 -3.15 16.41
C TRP A 37 25.17 -4.26 15.44
N GLY A 38 24.94 -5.51 15.82
CA GLY A 38 24.98 -6.66 14.92
C GLY A 38 23.85 -6.56 13.90
N ALA A 39 24.14 -6.90 12.64
CA ALA A 39 23.11 -7.09 11.63
C ALA A 39 23.58 -8.07 10.57
N GLU A 40 22.71 -9.01 10.20
CA GLU A 40 22.97 -10.01 9.17
C GLU A 40 21.72 -10.24 8.32
N VAL A 41 21.94 -10.71 7.09
CA VAL A 41 20.85 -11.10 6.19
C VAL A 41 20.60 -12.60 6.33
N VAL A 42 19.36 -12.97 6.65
CA VAL A 42 18.92 -14.36 6.65
C VAL A 42 17.91 -14.58 5.54
N TYR A 43 18.15 -15.59 4.71
CA TYR A 43 17.22 -15.96 3.64
C TYR A 43 16.16 -16.91 4.18
N PHE A 44 14.90 -16.55 4.03
CA PHE A 44 13.80 -17.45 4.35
C PHE A 44 13.80 -18.65 3.39
N ASP A 45 13.69 -19.84 3.98
CA ASP A 45 13.57 -21.11 3.29
C ASP A 45 12.45 -21.91 4.00
N PRO A 46 11.34 -22.24 3.30
CA PRO A 46 10.23 -22.94 3.92
C PRO A 46 10.59 -24.35 4.41
N GLU A 47 11.70 -24.94 3.94
CA GLU A 47 12.18 -26.24 4.42
C GLU A 47 13.03 -26.13 5.70
N LYS A 48 13.40 -24.92 6.13
CA LYS A 48 14.29 -24.66 7.27
C LYS A 48 13.71 -23.70 8.31
N VAL A 49 12.38 -23.58 8.35
CA VAL A 49 11.70 -22.62 9.23
C VAL A 49 12.10 -22.80 10.69
N ASP A 50 12.18 -24.04 11.18
CA ASP A 50 12.53 -24.33 12.57
C ASP A 50 13.99 -23.95 12.87
N ASP A 51 14.93 -24.29 12.00
CA ASP A 51 16.35 -23.90 12.14
C ASP A 51 16.53 -22.38 12.13
N ILE A 52 15.85 -21.68 11.21
CA ILE A 52 15.88 -20.22 11.11
C ILE A 52 15.27 -19.59 12.37
N PHE A 53 14.14 -20.11 12.83
CA PHE A 53 13.47 -19.62 14.02
C PHE A 53 14.37 -19.78 15.26
N ASP A 54 14.98 -20.95 15.45
CA ASP A 54 15.87 -21.22 16.57
C ASP A 54 17.14 -20.34 16.51
N GLU A 55 17.75 -20.18 15.34
CA GLU A 55 18.90 -19.28 15.18
C GLU A 55 18.52 -17.83 15.51
N VAL A 56 17.42 -17.34 14.92
CA VAL A 56 17.05 -15.93 15.05
C VAL A 56 16.58 -15.59 16.47
N SER A 57 15.74 -16.44 17.07
CA SER A 57 15.19 -16.21 18.41
C SER A 57 16.26 -16.19 19.50
N ASN A 58 17.36 -16.92 19.32
CA ASN A 58 18.44 -17.02 20.32
C ASN A 58 19.53 -15.95 20.18
N ASN A 59 19.59 -15.21 19.07
CA ASN A 59 20.74 -14.35 18.75
C ASN A 59 20.39 -12.90 18.41
N TYR A 60 19.11 -12.56 18.23
CA TYR A 60 18.68 -11.24 17.77
C TYR A 60 17.60 -10.64 18.68
N ASP A 61 17.54 -9.31 18.73
CA ASP A 61 16.54 -8.57 19.51
C ASP A 61 15.37 -8.06 18.66
N GLY A 62 15.51 -8.07 17.34
CA GLY A 62 14.49 -7.61 16.42
C GLY A 62 14.75 -8.05 14.98
N TYR A 63 13.76 -7.85 14.12
CA TYR A 63 13.83 -8.23 12.71
C TYR A 63 13.26 -7.16 11.77
N ILE A 64 13.87 -7.04 10.58
CA ILE A 64 13.36 -6.25 9.45
C ILE A 64 13.04 -7.21 8.31
N SER A 65 11.79 -7.20 7.81
CA SER A 65 11.45 -7.93 6.58
C SER A 65 11.70 -7.06 5.35
N ARG A 66 12.58 -7.52 4.45
CA ARG A 66 12.79 -6.94 3.10
C ARG A 66 12.29 -7.90 2.02
N VAL A 67 11.23 -8.64 2.34
CA VAL A 67 10.66 -9.67 1.49
C VAL A 67 9.36 -9.16 0.86
N ASN A 68 9.31 -9.15 -0.48
CA ASN A 68 8.05 -8.92 -1.18
C ASN A 68 7.15 -10.17 -1.01
N PRO A 69 5.91 -10.06 -0.48
CA PRO A 69 5.03 -11.21 -0.27
C PRO A 69 4.82 -12.08 -1.52
N GLY A 70 4.78 -11.46 -2.71
CA GLY A 70 4.61 -12.18 -3.98
C GLY A 70 5.82 -13.03 -4.41
N HIS A 71 6.97 -12.86 -3.76
CA HIS A 71 8.20 -13.62 -4.05
C HIS A 71 8.51 -14.68 -3.00
N ILE A 72 7.63 -14.88 -2.00
CA ILE A 72 7.86 -15.86 -0.93
C ILE A 72 7.67 -17.29 -1.50
N PRO A 73 8.70 -18.16 -1.43
CA PRO A 73 8.56 -19.55 -1.84
C PRO A 73 7.47 -20.26 -1.02
N GLY A 74 6.49 -20.86 -1.69
CA GLY A 74 5.37 -21.54 -1.03
C GLY A 74 4.26 -20.61 -0.51
N GLY A 75 4.34 -19.30 -0.79
CA GLY A 75 3.37 -18.30 -0.35
C GLY A 75 3.65 -17.73 1.05
N GLU A 76 2.94 -16.66 1.40
CA GLU A 76 3.25 -15.85 2.60
C GLU A 76 2.94 -16.53 3.94
N LYS A 77 2.05 -17.54 3.96
CA LYS A 77 1.51 -18.11 5.21
C LYS A 77 2.61 -18.59 6.16
N GLY A 78 3.51 -19.45 5.69
CA GLY A 78 4.58 -20.00 6.54
C GLY A 78 5.58 -18.92 6.99
N TYR A 79 5.83 -17.92 6.15
CA TYR A 79 6.69 -16.79 6.51
C TYR A 79 6.07 -15.93 7.60
N PHE A 80 4.78 -15.59 7.47
CA PHE A 80 4.06 -14.80 8.47
C PHE A 80 3.88 -15.56 9.79
N GLU A 81 3.66 -16.87 9.74
CA GLU A 81 3.65 -17.71 10.95
C GLU A 81 5.00 -17.67 11.68
N MET A 82 6.12 -17.74 10.95
CA MET A 82 7.47 -17.60 11.53
C MET A 82 7.68 -16.22 12.15
N LEU A 83 7.34 -15.14 11.44
CA LEU A 83 7.49 -13.77 11.97
C LEU A 83 6.64 -13.54 13.24
N THR A 84 5.41 -14.07 13.27
CA THR A 84 4.56 -14.03 14.45
C THR A 84 5.21 -14.76 15.63
N LYS A 85 5.71 -15.99 15.43
CA LYS A 85 6.42 -16.75 16.48
C LYS A 85 7.66 -16.01 17.00
N LEU A 86 8.41 -15.33 16.13
CA LEU A 86 9.57 -14.53 16.54
C LEU A 86 9.13 -13.36 17.44
N SER A 87 8.06 -12.66 17.07
CA SER A 87 7.48 -11.60 17.91
C SER A 87 6.98 -12.14 19.25
N GLU A 88 6.30 -13.28 19.27
CA GLU A 88 5.84 -13.96 20.49
C GLU A 88 7.01 -14.41 21.39
N SER A 89 8.18 -14.65 20.80
CA SER A 89 9.42 -14.99 21.51
C SER A 89 10.18 -13.77 22.03
N GLY A 90 9.62 -12.56 21.86
CA GLY A 90 10.14 -11.31 22.42
C GLY A 90 10.98 -10.47 21.46
N LEU A 91 11.09 -10.85 20.18
CA LEU A 91 11.77 -10.01 19.19
C LEU A 91 10.88 -8.85 18.76
N VAL A 92 11.46 -7.67 18.59
CA VAL A 92 10.75 -6.52 18.05
C VAL A 92 10.67 -6.62 16.53
N GLY A 93 9.45 -6.87 16.02
CA GLY A 93 9.16 -6.83 14.60
C GLY A 93 9.00 -5.39 14.09
N MET A 94 9.73 -5.06 13.03
CA MET A 94 9.69 -3.70 12.45
C MET A 94 8.47 -3.44 11.55
N SER A 95 7.93 -4.52 10.99
CA SER A 95 6.58 -4.59 10.41
C SER A 95 6.07 -5.99 10.76
N THR A 96 5.20 -6.12 11.74
CA THR A 96 4.63 -7.43 12.11
C THR A 96 3.65 -7.90 11.04
N PRO A 97 3.36 -9.21 10.91
CA PRO A 97 2.34 -9.69 9.98
C PRO A 97 0.97 -9.02 10.18
N ALA A 98 0.60 -8.72 11.44
CA ALA A 98 -0.63 -7.99 11.75
C ALA A 98 -0.62 -6.58 11.16
N GLU A 99 0.49 -5.84 11.30
CA GLU A 99 0.66 -4.50 10.71
C GLU A 99 0.67 -4.56 9.17
N MET A 100 1.39 -5.52 8.59
CA MET A 100 1.46 -5.71 7.14
C MET A 100 0.07 -5.95 6.53
N ILE A 101 -0.75 -6.76 7.18
CA ILE A 101 -2.12 -7.05 6.74
C ILE A 101 -3.02 -5.83 6.97
N SER A 102 -2.95 -5.20 8.14
CA SER A 102 -3.89 -4.14 8.50
C SER A 102 -3.65 -2.83 7.74
N TYR A 103 -2.39 -2.42 7.57
CA TYR A 103 -2.02 -1.22 6.83
C TYR A 103 -1.88 -1.46 5.32
N GLY A 104 -1.51 -2.67 4.90
CA GLY A 104 -1.27 -2.99 3.49
C GLY A 104 -2.50 -3.47 2.72
N ALA A 105 -3.57 -3.88 3.40
CA ALA A 105 -4.81 -4.27 2.74
C ALA A 105 -5.54 -3.05 2.15
N LYS A 106 -6.18 -3.24 1.00
CA LYS A 106 -6.94 -2.15 0.35
C LYS A 106 -8.13 -1.67 1.18
N ASP A 107 -8.72 -2.54 2.00
CA ASP A 107 -9.80 -2.16 2.92
C ASP A 107 -9.37 -1.21 4.05
N ALA A 108 -8.07 -0.90 4.18
CA ALA A 108 -7.61 0.20 5.03
C ALA A 108 -8.33 1.52 4.68
N LEU A 109 -8.63 1.74 3.39
CA LEU A 109 -9.40 2.91 2.96
C LEU A 109 -10.81 2.91 3.56
N VAL A 110 -11.49 1.76 3.55
CA VAL A 110 -12.85 1.60 4.09
C VAL A 110 -12.84 1.80 5.60
N LYS A 111 -11.82 1.30 6.32
CA LYS A 111 -11.66 1.54 7.76
C LYS A 111 -11.51 3.03 8.09
N LEU A 112 -11.01 3.82 7.15
CA LEU A 112 -10.76 5.27 7.25
C LEU A 112 -11.86 6.14 6.61
N ASN A 113 -12.90 5.59 6.01
CA ASN A 113 -13.96 6.35 5.31
C ASN A 113 -14.82 7.23 6.23
N SER A 114 -14.75 7.03 7.55
CA SER A 114 -15.37 7.90 8.55
C SER A 114 -14.48 9.09 8.96
N THR A 115 -13.41 9.34 8.21
CA THR A 115 -12.47 10.45 8.43
C THR A 115 -12.40 11.29 7.17
N ASP A 116 -11.89 12.52 7.27
CA ASP A 116 -11.75 13.41 6.11
C ASP A 116 -10.69 12.92 5.09
N LEU A 117 -9.93 11.86 5.42
CA LEU A 117 -8.91 11.30 4.53
C LEU A 117 -9.51 10.52 3.34
N VAL A 118 -10.67 9.91 3.51
CA VAL A 118 -11.23 8.97 2.53
C VAL A 118 -12.73 9.28 2.36
N PRO A 119 -13.26 9.33 1.12
CA PRO A 119 -14.68 9.57 0.89
C PRO A 119 -15.55 8.56 1.63
N GLU A 120 -16.60 9.07 2.29
CA GLU A 120 -17.53 8.27 3.11
C GLU A 120 -18.23 7.14 2.34
N ASP A 121 -18.37 7.30 1.02
CA ASP A 121 -18.97 6.33 0.11
C ASP A 121 -17.97 5.29 -0.42
N THR A 122 -16.82 5.13 0.24
CA THR A 122 -15.85 4.07 -0.04
C THR A 122 -16.27 2.78 0.65
N ALA A 123 -16.39 1.68 -0.10
CA ALA A 123 -16.84 0.38 0.39
C ALA A 123 -15.87 -0.75 -0.01
N ALA A 124 -15.96 -1.89 0.67
CA ALA A 124 -15.28 -3.13 0.28
C ALA A 124 -16.30 -4.26 0.16
N TYR A 125 -16.18 -5.02 -0.92
CA TYR A 125 -16.95 -6.23 -1.16
C TYR A 125 -16.08 -7.45 -0.85
N TYR A 126 -16.57 -8.30 0.05
CA TYR A 126 -15.89 -9.54 0.47
C TYR A 126 -16.56 -10.80 -0.09
N ASP A 127 -17.70 -10.64 -0.76
CA ASP A 127 -18.45 -11.69 -1.43
C ASP A 127 -19.06 -11.16 -2.73
N VAL A 128 -19.29 -12.07 -3.68
CA VAL A 128 -19.80 -11.74 -5.02
C VAL A 128 -21.22 -11.18 -4.95
N ASP A 129 -22.07 -11.76 -4.09
CA ASP A 129 -23.48 -11.36 -4.00
C ASP A 129 -23.61 -9.89 -3.59
N SER A 130 -22.88 -9.46 -2.55
CA SER A 130 -22.90 -8.06 -2.07
C SER A 130 -22.38 -7.07 -3.11
N PHE A 131 -21.36 -7.45 -3.88
CA PHE A 131 -20.84 -6.64 -4.99
C PHE A 131 -21.90 -6.47 -6.09
N HIS A 132 -22.49 -7.57 -6.57
CA HIS A 132 -23.48 -7.55 -7.65
C HIS A 132 -24.78 -6.84 -7.25
N GLU A 133 -25.17 -6.91 -5.98
CA GLU A 133 -26.33 -6.17 -5.45
C GLU A 133 -26.07 -4.67 -5.36
N THR A 134 -24.88 -4.26 -4.91
CA THR A 134 -24.63 -2.88 -4.47
C THR A 134 -23.98 -2.02 -5.55
N PHE A 135 -23.05 -2.57 -6.33
CA PHE A 135 -22.26 -1.79 -7.29
C PHE A 135 -23.10 -1.07 -8.37
N PRO A 136 -24.18 -1.67 -8.93
CA PRO A 136 -25.06 -0.96 -9.86
C PRO A 136 -25.65 0.34 -9.30
N THR A 137 -25.92 0.36 -7.98
CA THR A 137 -26.41 1.54 -7.28
C THR A 137 -25.26 2.51 -6.98
N SER A 138 -24.10 2.01 -6.55
CA SER A 138 -22.91 2.85 -6.29
C SER A 138 -22.49 3.64 -7.53
N LEU A 139 -22.44 2.99 -8.70
CA LEU A 139 -22.06 3.60 -9.97
C LEU A 139 -23.07 4.66 -10.46
N SER A 140 -24.30 4.67 -9.95
CA SER A 140 -25.29 5.71 -10.26
C SER A 140 -24.93 7.09 -9.70
N TYR A 141 -24.07 7.15 -8.67
CA TYR A 141 -23.59 8.41 -8.10
C TYR A 141 -22.47 9.08 -8.92
N GLY A 142 -21.93 8.38 -9.92
CA GLY A 142 -20.86 8.87 -10.77
C GLY A 142 -19.78 7.82 -10.99
N GLU A 143 -18.65 8.26 -11.54
CA GLU A 143 -17.54 7.38 -11.85
C GLU A 143 -16.93 6.73 -10.59
N ARG A 144 -16.59 5.45 -10.70
CA ARG A 144 -16.03 4.66 -9.61
C ARG A 144 -14.64 4.15 -9.96
N VAL A 145 -13.83 3.86 -8.95
CA VAL A 145 -12.55 3.17 -9.05
C VAL A 145 -12.66 1.89 -8.23
N LEU A 146 -12.64 0.75 -8.93
CA LEU A 146 -12.58 -0.56 -8.29
C LEU A 146 -11.12 -0.97 -8.12
N LYS A 147 -10.72 -1.45 -6.93
CA LYS A 147 -9.34 -1.83 -6.60
C LYS A 147 -9.32 -3.23 -5.99
N GLN A 148 -8.68 -4.17 -6.67
CA GLN A 148 -8.40 -5.49 -6.07
C GLN A 148 -7.44 -5.37 -4.89
N ASN A 149 -7.55 -6.28 -3.92
CA ASN A 149 -6.65 -6.30 -2.76
C ASN A 149 -5.18 -6.56 -3.11
N ARG A 150 -4.95 -7.54 -3.99
CA ARG A 150 -3.61 -8.02 -4.38
C ARG A 150 -3.28 -7.60 -5.79
N GLY A 151 -2.87 -6.36 -5.95
CA GLY A 151 -2.40 -5.80 -7.20
C GLY A 151 -1.07 -5.10 -7.00
N SER A 152 -0.24 -5.08 -8.04
CA SER A 152 0.93 -4.22 -8.10
C SER A 152 0.85 -3.38 -9.37
N THR A 153 1.46 -2.20 -9.33
CA THR A 153 1.62 -1.32 -10.49
C THR A 153 0.32 -1.11 -11.29
N GLY A 154 -0.79 -0.86 -10.60
CA GLY A 154 -2.08 -0.55 -11.25
C GLY A 154 -2.92 -1.74 -11.72
N SER A 155 -2.42 -2.98 -11.61
CA SER A 155 -3.20 -4.17 -11.99
C SER A 155 -4.42 -4.34 -11.08
N GLY A 156 -5.58 -4.60 -11.68
CA GLY A 156 -6.88 -4.72 -11.03
C GLY A 156 -7.36 -3.43 -10.37
N ILE A 157 -6.88 -2.28 -10.86
CA ILE A 157 -7.42 -0.97 -10.54
C ILE A 157 -8.15 -0.44 -11.77
N TRP A 158 -9.47 -0.34 -11.69
CA TRP A 158 -10.33 -0.01 -12.82
C TRP A 158 -11.08 1.28 -12.56
N ARG A 159 -10.91 2.28 -13.44
CA ARG A 159 -11.84 3.40 -13.54
C ARG A 159 -13.06 2.94 -14.33
N VAL A 160 -14.24 3.04 -13.73
CA VAL A 160 -15.51 2.56 -14.28
C VAL A 160 -16.43 3.74 -14.51
N GLN A 161 -16.85 3.91 -15.75
CA GLN A 161 -17.66 5.04 -16.19
C GLN A 161 -18.83 4.53 -17.04
N LEU A 162 -19.96 5.23 -17.01
CA LEU A 162 -20.99 5.01 -18.02
C LEU A 162 -20.46 5.46 -19.39
N GLN A 163 -20.62 4.61 -20.40
CA GLN A 163 -20.18 4.93 -21.76
C GLN A 163 -20.98 6.11 -22.34
N ASP A 164 -22.29 6.13 -22.08
CA ASP A 164 -23.18 7.20 -22.49
C ASP A 164 -23.12 8.37 -21.48
N LYS A 165 -22.58 9.50 -21.96
CA LYS A 165 -22.41 10.72 -21.15
C LYS A 165 -23.71 11.45 -20.86
N ASP A 166 -24.74 11.28 -21.67
CA ASP A 166 -26.04 11.89 -21.43
C ASP A 166 -26.83 11.05 -20.44
N LEU A 167 -26.73 9.72 -20.53
CA LEU A 167 -27.19 8.83 -19.45
C LEU A 167 -26.52 9.21 -18.13
N ALA A 168 -25.19 9.33 -18.08
CA ALA A 168 -24.44 9.68 -16.88
C ALA A 168 -24.89 10.99 -16.19
N LYS A 169 -25.40 11.96 -16.95
CA LYS A 169 -25.92 13.23 -16.39
C LYS A 169 -27.38 13.13 -15.93
N SER A 170 -28.11 12.14 -16.42
CA SER A 170 -29.56 12.00 -16.25
C SER A 170 -29.96 10.92 -15.24
N VAL A 171 -29.05 10.00 -14.92
CA VAL A 171 -29.25 8.97 -13.89
C VAL A 171 -29.50 9.64 -12.55
N GLU A 172 -30.57 9.22 -11.88
CA GLU A 172 -30.87 9.64 -10.50
C GLU A 172 -29.96 8.86 -9.53
N PRO A 173 -29.10 9.54 -8.75
CA PRO A 173 -28.23 8.87 -7.80
C PRO A 173 -29.02 8.02 -6.80
N GLY A 174 -28.55 6.80 -6.55
CA GLY A 174 -29.25 5.81 -5.74
C GLY A 174 -30.17 4.87 -6.52
N THR A 175 -30.26 5.03 -7.85
CA THR A 175 -31.01 4.11 -8.72
C THR A 175 -30.09 3.05 -9.31
N ALA A 176 -30.36 1.77 -9.01
CA ALA A 176 -29.61 0.66 -9.57
C ALA A 176 -29.65 0.68 -11.11
N LEU A 177 -28.46 0.66 -11.72
CA LEU A 177 -28.32 0.64 -13.18
C LEU A 177 -28.69 -0.74 -13.76
N PRO A 178 -29.35 -0.80 -14.94
CA PRO A 178 -29.58 -2.07 -15.65
C PRO A 178 -28.27 -2.80 -15.99
N LEU A 179 -28.26 -4.12 -15.93
CA LEU A 179 -27.06 -4.93 -16.17
C LEU A 179 -26.53 -4.85 -17.61
N ASP A 180 -27.38 -4.50 -18.58
CA ASP A 180 -27.01 -4.27 -19.99
C ASP A 180 -26.46 -2.85 -20.24
N THR A 181 -26.35 -2.02 -19.18
CA THR A 181 -25.77 -0.68 -19.28
C THR A 181 -24.33 -0.76 -19.77
N LYS A 182 -24.02 -0.01 -20.82
CA LYS A 182 -22.66 0.03 -21.40
C LYS A 182 -21.73 0.87 -20.54
N LEU A 183 -20.63 0.27 -20.15
CA LEU A 183 -19.55 0.86 -19.37
C LEU A 183 -18.32 1.10 -20.24
N LYS A 184 -17.55 2.11 -19.84
CA LYS A 184 -16.17 2.33 -20.24
C LYS A 184 -15.29 2.03 -19.03
N CYS A 185 -14.52 0.95 -19.10
CA CYS A 185 -13.64 0.49 -18.03
C CYS A 185 -12.19 0.71 -18.45
N THR A 186 -11.41 1.46 -17.68
CA THR A 186 -9.98 1.73 -17.96
C THR A 186 -9.12 1.17 -16.84
N GLU A 187 -8.19 0.26 -17.16
CA GLU A 187 -7.29 -0.32 -16.15
C GLU A 187 -6.04 0.53 -15.95
N ALA A 188 -5.63 0.75 -14.70
CA ALA A 188 -4.45 1.56 -14.38
C ALA A 188 -3.11 0.89 -14.73
N VAL A 189 -3.09 -0.40 -15.09
CA VAL A 189 -1.83 -1.11 -15.38
C VAL A 189 -1.12 -0.54 -16.61
N ASP A 190 -1.89 -0.16 -17.64
CA ASP A 190 -1.39 0.36 -18.92
C ASP A 190 -2.33 1.40 -19.58
N ASN A 191 -3.39 1.84 -18.87
CA ASN A 191 -4.46 2.71 -19.36
C ASN A 191 -5.25 2.15 -20.56
N HIS A 192 -5.23 0.85 -20.82
CA HIS A 192 -6.14 0.31 -21.83
C HIS A 192 -7.60 0.49 -21.40
N THR A 193 -8.48 0.66 -22.39
CA THR A 193 -9.92 0.82 -22.17
C THR A 193 -10.69 -0.30 -22.84
N GLU A 194 -11.69 -0.79 -22.12
CA GLU A 194 -12.66 -1.77 -22.59
C GLU A 194 -14.08 -1.20 -22.53
N ILE A 195 -14.92 -1.61 -23.48
CA ILE A 195 -16.36 -1.36 -23.43
C ILE A 195 -17.04 -2.66 -23.05
N ARG A 196 -17.75 -2.68 -21.93
CA ARG A 196 -18.43 -3.86 -21.39
C ARG A 196 -19.86 -3.54 -20.98
N GLU A 197 -20.70 -4.56 -20.85
CA GLU A 197 -21.96 -4.43 -20.12
C GLU A 197 -21.67 -4.49 -18.61
N LEU A 198 -22.50 -3.83 -17.81
CA LEU A 198 -22.34 -3.79 -16.36
C LEU A 198 -22.32 -5.20 -15.76
N GLY A 199 -23.25 -6.07 -16.16
CA GLY A 199 -23.28 -7.48 -15.73
C GLY A 199 -21.98 -8.21 -16.07
N ASP A 200 -21.56 -8.17 -17.35
CA ASP A 200 -20.33 -8.82 -17.81
C ASP A 200 -19.06 -8.32 -17.10
N PHE A 201 -19.02 -7.03 -16.73
CA PHE A 201 -17.90 -6.47 -16.00
C PHE A 201 -17.91 -6.90 -14.53
N MET A 202 -19.08 -7.03 -13.91
CA MET A 202 -19.19 -7.55 -12.55
C MET A 202 -18.78 -9.02 -12.48
N ASP A 203 -19.27 -9.87 -13.39
CA ASP A 203 -18.84 -11.27 -13.52
C ASP A 203 -17.31 -11.39 -13.67
N PHE A 204 -16.71 -10.48 -14.45
CA PHE A 204 -15.26 -10.41 -14.58
C PHE A 204 -14.56 -10.05 -13.27
N CYS A 205 -15.12 -9.13 -12.47
CA CYS A 205 -14.53 -8.69 -11.20
C CYS A 205 -14.63 -9.74 -10.09
N ASP A 206 -15.48 -10.77 -10.22
CA ASP A 206 -15.59 -11.87 -9.25
C ASP A 206 -14.23 -12.53 -8.95
N GLN A 207 -13.33 -12.56 -9.94
CA GLN A 207 -11.97 -13.08 -9.77
C GLN A 207 -11.14 -12.35 -8.71
N TYR A 208 -11.47 -11.09 -8.40
CA TYR A 208 -10.78 -10.28 -7.39
C TYR A 208 -11.32 -10.54 -5.97
N ILE A 209 -12.53 -11.11 -5.87
CA ILE A 209 -13.23 -11.40 -4.62
C ILE A 209 -13.06 -12.87 -4.24
N VAL A 210 -13.08 -13.78 -5.22
CA VAL A 210 -12.97 -15.22 -4.98
C VAL A 210 -11.52 -15.62 -4.70
N GLY A 211 -11.27 -16.22 -3.53
CA GLY A 211 -9.99 -16.81 -3.15
C GLY A 211 -9.45 -16.25 -1.84
N ASP A 212 -8.23 -16.66 -1.49
CA ASP A 212 -7.59 -16.24 -0.24
C ASP A 212 -7.32 -14.73 -0.24
N ASN A 213 -7.84 -14.04 0.79
CA ASN A 213 -7.77 -12.58 0.94
C ASN A 213 -8.39 -11.79 -0.23
N GLY A 214 -9.32 -12.40 -0.97
CA GLY A 214 -10.08 -11.74 -2.02
C GLY A 214 -11.01 -10.67 -1.44
N MET A 215 -10.97 -9.49 -2.06
CA MET A 215 -11.89 -8.38 -1.82
C MET A 215 -11.75 -7.36 -2.96
N LEU A 216 -12.79 -6.55 -3.14
CA LEU A 216 -12.81 -5.47 -4.11
C LEU A 216 -13.23 -4.17 -3.42
N VAL A 217 -12.34 -3.18 -3.40
CA VAL A 217 -12.67 -1.85 -2.88
C VAL A 217 -13.32 -1.02 -3.98
N ASP A 218 -14.41 -0.36 -3.65
CA ASP A 218 -15.14 0.58 -4.48
C ASP A 218 -15.04 1.98 -3.89
N MET A 219 -14.44 2.90 -4.63
CA MET A 219 -14.18 4.28 -4.23
C MET A 219 -14.61 5.22 -5.35
N ARG A 220 -15.12 6.41 -5.05
CA ARG A 220 -15.40 7.40 -6.10
C ARG A 220 -14.12 7.78 -6.86
N PHE A 221 -14.27 8.02 -8.16
CA PHE A 221 -13.16 8.55 -8.96
C PHE A 221 -12.82 9.97 -8.52
N MET A 222 -11.52 10.26 -8.38
CA MET A 222 -11.03 11.58 -7.99
C MET A 222 -10.50 12.32 -9.21
N PRO A 223 -11.22 13.31 -9.76
CA PRO A 223 -10.89 13.90 -11.07
C PRO A 223 -9.51 14.54 -11.14
N ARG A 224 -9.03 15.09 -10.02
CA ARG A 224 -7.73 15.74 -9.91
C ARG A 224 -6.55 14.75 -9.85
N ILE A 225 -6.78 13.43 -9.95
CA ILE A 225 -5.69 12.45 -10.16
C ILE A 225 -4.84 12.78 -11.40
N VAL A 226 -5.40 13.47 -12.39
CA VAL A 226 -4.67 13.94 -13.58
C VAL A 226 -3.60 14.99 -13.25
N GLU A 227 -3.70 15.67 -12.10
CA GLU A 227 -2.66 16.56 -11.59
C GLU A 227 -1.49 15.76 -10.97
N GLY A 228 -1.76 14.55 -10.50
CA GLY A 228 -0.79 13.55 -10.07
C GLY A 228 -1.09 12.96 -8.70
N GLU A 229 -0.58 11.74 -8.48
CA GLU A 229 -0.59 11.08 -7.19
C GLU A 229 0.63 11.53 -6.37
N ILE A 230 0.42 11.88 -5.10
CA ILE A 230 1.44 12.40 -4.20
C ILE A 230 1.77 11.32 -3.18
N ARG A 231 2.90 10.64 -3.34
CA ARG A 231 3.36 9.59 -2.43
C ARG A 231 4.32 10.16 -1.40
N ILE A 232 3.96 10.07 -0.13
CA ILE A 232 4.87 10.36 0.99
C ILE A 232 5.58 9.05 1.35
N LEU A 233 6.91 9.04 1.35
CA LEU A 233 7.68 7.94 1.95
C LEU A 233 8.01 8.29 3.40
N LEU A 234 7.71 7.37 4.32
CA LEU A 234 7.94 7.52 5.75
C LEU A 234 8.87 6.44 6.30
N VAL A 235 9.69 6.84 7.26
CA VAL A 235 10.40 5.93 8.16
C VAL A 235 9.87 6.13 9.57
N GLY A 236 9.15 5.13 10.09
CA GLY A 236 8.31 5.30 11.28
C GLY A 236 7.39 6.52 11.11
N PRO A 237 7.40 7.50 12.04
CA PRO A 237 6.57 8.69 11.93
C PRO A 237 7.16 9.80 11.05
N HIS A 238 8.37 9.62 10.50
CA HIS A 238 9.13 10.68 9.86
C HIS A 238 8.94 10.68 8.33
N PRO A 239 8.33 11.74 7.74
CA PRO A 239 8.34 11.92 6.30
C PRO A 239 9.77 12.16 5.80
N VAL A 240 10.17 11.42 4.78
CA VAL A 240 11.55 11.45 4.25
C VAL A 240 11.60 12.22 2.93
N PHE A 241 10.71 11.89 2.01
CA PHE A 241 10.55 12.61 0.74
C PHE A 241 9.16 12.36 0.15
N VAL A 242 8.82 13.18 -0.83
CA VAL A 242 7.56 13.10 -1.57
C VAL A 242 7.84 12.79 -3.03
N VAL A 243 7.13 11.82 -3.59
CA VAL A 243 7.13 11.53 -5.03
C VAL A 243 5.81 12.01 -5.61
N HIS A 244 5.87 12.98 -6.51
CA HIS A 244 4.69 13.40 -7.27
C HIS A 244 4.70 12.69 -8.63
N LYS A 245 3.72 11.80 -8.81
CA LYS A 245 3.58 10.91 -9.96
C LYS A 245 2.46 11.43 -10.86
N LYS A 246 2.81 12.20 -11.88
CA LYS A 246 1.85 12.78 -12.81
C LYS A 246 1.55 11.81 -13.96
N PRO A 247 0.29 11.36 -14.16
CA PRO A 247 -0.09 10.51 -15.28
C PRO A 247 0.26 11.09 -16.65
N ALA A 248 0.35 10.23 -17.66
CA ALA A 248 0.50 10.67 -19.05
C ALA A 248 -0.69 11.52 -19.49
N GLU A 249 -0.44 12.63 -20.19
CA GLU A 249 -1.50 13.52 -20.67
C GLU A 249 -2.41 12.83 -21.70
N GLY A 250 -3.70 13.20 -21.65
CA GLY A 250 -4.69 12.85 -22.68
C GLY A 250 -5.61 11.68 -22.33
N GLY A 251 -6.76 11.63 -23.00
CA GLY A 251 -7.74 10.55 -22.86
C GLY A 251 -8.28 10.40 -21.44
N ASP A 252 -8.40 9.16 -21.00
CA ASP A 252 -8.82 8.76 -19.65
C ASP A 252 -7.64 8.23 -18.82
N ASN A 253 -6.42 8.62 -19.20
CA ASN A 253 -5.21 8.21 -18.48
C ASN A 253 -5.27 8.72 -17.04
N PHE A 254 -5.12 7.80 -16.10
CA PHE A 254 -5.07 8.10 -14.67
C PHE A 254 -3.99 7.30 -13.94
N SER A 255 -3.33 6.36 -14.64
CA SER A 255 -2.24 5.57 -14.07
C SER A 255 -1.06 6.45 -13.66
N ALA A 256 -0.66 6.32 -12.41
CA ALA A 256 0.53 6.93 -11.86
C ALA A 256 1.80 6.08 -12.07
N THR A 257 1.79 5.09 -12.97
CA THR A 257 2.93 4.18 -13.20
C THR A 257 3.87 4.66 -14.30
N LEU A 258 5.19 4.47 -14.12
CA LEU A 258 6.19 4.77 -15.16
C LEU A 258 5.93 4.01 -16.48
N PHE A 259 5.49 2.76 -16.39
CA PHE A 259 5.20 1.92 -17.58
C PHE A 259 4.04 2.48 -18.40
N SER A 260 3.09 3.13 -17.75
CA SER A 260 1.98 3.84 -18.38
C SER A 260 2.34 5.27 -18.86
N GLY A 261 3.60 5.67 -18.74
CA GLY A 261 4.09 6.97 -19.20
C GLY A 261 3.98 8.11 -18.18
N ALA A 262 3.74 7.81 -16.90
CA ALA A 262 3.74 8.81 -15.85
C ALA A 262 5.13 9.44 -15.67
N LYS A 263 5.16 10.71 -15.25
CA LYS A 263 6.37 11.47 -14.94
C LYS A 263 6.48 11.67 -13.44
N TYR A 264 7.63 11.35 -12.88
CA TYR A 264 7.87 11.45 -11.44
C TYR A 264 8.77 12.64 -11.15
N THR A 265 8.38 13.44 -10.16
CA THR A 265 9.26 14.40 -9.50
C THR A 265 9.47 13.99 -8.05
N TYR A 266 10.62 14.37 -7.51
CA TYR A 266 11.05 14.02 -6.16
C TYR A 266 11.27 15.32 -5.40
N ASP A 267 10.43 15.54 -4.41
CA ASP A 267 10.41 16.75 -3.62
C ASP A 267 10.73 16.43 -2.17
N LYS A 268 11.21 17.45 -1.46
CA LYS A 268 11.31 17.35 0.00
C LYS A 268 9.93 17.55 0.64
N PRO A 269 9.68 17.01 1.84
CA PRO A 269 8.40 17.16 2.52
C PRO A 269 7.95 18.62 2.68
N GLU A 270 8.87 19.56 2.84
CA GLU A 270 8.54 20.99 3.04
C GLU A 270 7.90 21.63 1.79
N ALA A 271 8.06 21.04 0.61
CA ALA A 271 7.35 21.49 -0.60
C ALA A 271 5.86 21.14 -0.58
N TRP A 272 5.45 20.25 0.33
CA TRP A 272 4.09 19.72 0.48
C TRP A 272 3.60 19.88 1.93
N GLN A 273 4.00 20.96 2.62
CA GLN A 273 3.82 21.11 4.06
C GLN A 273 2.35 20.94 4.52
N ASP A 274 1.39 21.49 3.78
CA ASP A 274 -0.04 21.37 4.14
C ASP A 274 -0.51 19.90 4.15
N LEU A 275 -0.05 19.10 3.18
CA LEU A 275 -0.32 17.65 3.15
C LEU A 275 0.39 16.94 4.31
N ILE A 276 1.65 17.30 4.58
CA ILE A 276 2.43 16.69 5.67
C ILE A 276 1.79 16.95 7.03
N ASP A 277 1.32 18.17 7.28
CA ASP A 277 0.66 18.56 8.52
C ASP A 277 -0.71 17.90 8.64
N MET A 278 -1.52 17.92 7.59
CA MET A 278 -2.82 17.22 7.56
C MET A 278 -2.67 15.73 7.85
N PHE A 279 -1.72 15.08 7.18
CA PHE A 279 -1.47 13.65 7.40
C PHE A 279 -0.95 13.40 8.82
N ALA A 280 -0.10 14.28 9.34
CA ALA A 280 0.43 14.19 10.69
C ALA A 280 -0.65 14.21 11.77
N ASP A 281 -1.64 15.09 11.60
CA ASP A 281 -2.79 15.23 12.49
C ASP A 281 -3.72 14.01 12.42
N ALA A 282 -3.82 13.37 11.25
CA ALA A 282 -4.65 12.20 11.06
C ALA A 282 -4.01 10.87 11.55
N ARG A 283 -2.68 10.82 11.73
CA ARG A 283 -1.95 9.59 12.12
C ARG A 283 -2.49 8.89 13.38
N PRO A 284 -2.86 9.57 14.47
CA PRO A 284 -3.41 8.89 15.65
C PRO A 284 -4.72 8.14 15.35
N VAL A 285 -5.58 8.72 14.50
CA VAL A 285 -6.84 8.10 14.08
C VAL A 285 -6.57 6.91 13.14
N ILE A 286 -5.57 7.02 12.26
CA ILE A 286 -5.12 5.90 11.43
C ILE A 286 -4.63 4.75 12.30
N ALA A 287 -3.77 5.04 13.28
CA ALA A 287 -3.25 4.05 14.21
C ALA A 287 -4.38 3.34 14.96
N GLU A 288 -5.35 4.08 15.52
CA GLU A 288 -6.50 3.49 16.20
C GLU A 288 -7.31 2.55 15.28
N LYS A 289 -7.61 3.00 14.06
CA LYS A 289 -8.48 2.26 13.12
C LYS A 289 -7.79 1.08 12.43
N LEU A 290 -6.47 1.14 12.26
CA LEU A 290 -5.68 0.11 11.57
C LEU A 290 -4.89 -0.78 12.54
N GLY A 291 -5.23 -0.81 13.83
CA GLY A 291 -4.76 -1.88 14.73
C GLY A 291 -3.59 -1.53 15.64
N GLY A 292 -3.40 -0.25 15.96
CA GLY A 292 -2.58 0.23 17.08
C GLY A 292 -1.47 1.22 16.71
N ASP A 293 -0.81 1.75 17.74
CA ASP A 293 0.27 2.76 17.65
C ASP A 293 1.55 2.30 16.94
N ASN A 294 1.63 1.02 16.57
CA ASN A 294 2.79 0.47 15.87
C ASN A 294 2.74 0.82 14.38
N ILE A 295 3.23 2.01 14.06
CA ILE A 295 3.42 2.45 12.68
C ILE A 295 4.52 1.58 12.02
N PRO A 296 4.33 1.10 10.77
CA PRO A 296 5.36 0.33 10.08
C PRO A 296 6.71 1.07 10.00
N LEU A 297 7.83 0.33 9.97
CA LEU A 297 9.16 0.95 9.92
C LEU A 297 9.40 1.71 8.61
N ILE A 298 9.00 1.16 7.46
CA ILE A 298 9.10 1.82 6.15
C ILE A 298 7.76 1.65 5.46
N TRP A 299 7.13 2.76 5.10
CA TRP A 299 5.81 2.74 4.50
C TRP A 299 5.57 3.99 3.65
N THR A 300 4.51 3.94 2.84
CA THR A 300 4.05 5.09 2.07
C THR A 300 2.58 5.34 2.29
N ALA A 301 2.20 6.60 2.14
CA ALA A 301 0.82 7.01 1.98
C ALA A 301 0.70 7.81 0.67
N ASP A 302 -0.22 7.40 -0.17
CA ASP A 302 -0.39 7.91 -1.52
C ASP A 302 -1.69 8.71 -1.58
N PHE A 303 -1.60 9.98 -1.97
CA PHE A 303 -2.69 10.94 -1.95
C PHE A 303 -3.04 11.43 -3.35
N MET A 304 -4.28 11.88 -3.50
CA MET A 304 -4.76 12.63 -4.64
C MET A 304 -5.21 14.00 -4.16
N LEU A 305 -4.95 15.04 -4.95
CA LEU A 305 -5.60 16.33 -4.74
C LEU A 305 -7.12 16.18 -4.92
N ALA A 306 -7.87 16.98 -4.19
CA ALA A 306 -9.30 17.11 -4.27
C ALA A 306 -9.71 18.54 -3.90
N ASP A 307 -10.97 18.88 -4.18
CA ASP A 307 -11.55 20.17 -3.81
C ASP A 307 -12.34 20.01 -2.52
N ALA A 308 -12.04 20.84 -1.51
CA ALA A 308 -12.83 20.97 -0.30
C ALA A 308 -14.19 21.66 -0.61
N GLU A 309 -15.12 21.64 0.35
CA GLU A 309 -16.45 22.26 0.19
C GLU A 309 -16.39 23.76 -0.12
N ASP A 310 -15.36 24.45 0.37
CA ASP A 310 -15.12 25.88 0.12
C ASP A 310 -14.30 26.15 -1.16
N GLY A 311 -13.92 25.08 -1.89
CA GLY A 311 -13.12 25.13 -3.11
C GLY A 311 -11.61 25.25 -2.89
N SER A 312 -11.11 25.15 -1.65
CA SER A 312 -9.67 25.04 -1.39
C SER A 312 -9.14 23.65 -1.75
N ASP A 313 -7.81 23.53 -1.86
CA ASP A 313 -7.17 22.22 -1.99
C ASP A 313 -7.39 21.39 -0.71
N THR A 314 -7.70 20.11 -0.89
CA THR A 314 -7.61 19.07 0.13
C THR A 314 -7.00 17.80 -0.47
N TYR A 315 -6.77 16.78 0.34
CA TYR A 315 -6.12 15.55 -0.09
C TYR A 315 -6.91 14.33 0.32
N VAL A 316 -7.05 13.40 -0.62
CA VAL A 316 -7.72 12.13 -0.43
C VAL A 316 -6.70 11.00 -0.46
N LEU A 317 -6.68 10.17 0.57
CA LEU A 317 -5.84 8.99 0.67
C LEU A 317 -6.32 7.92 -0.34
N GLY A 318 -5.42 7.51 -1.23
CA GLY A 318 -5.67 6.51 -2.27
C GLY A 318 -5.11 5.13 -1.94
N GLU A 319 -4.04 5.04 -1.16
CA GLU A 319 -3.38 3.79 -0.76
C GLU A 319 -2.43 4.02 0.42
N ILE A 320 -2.27 3.00 1.28
CA ILE A 320 -1.13 2.86 2.19
C ILE A 320 -0.35 1.61 1.78
N ASN A 321 0.97 1.70 1.75
CA ASN A 321 1.85 0.55 1.50
C ASN A 321 2.86 0.39 2.62
N CYS A 322 2.96 -0.79 3.21
CA CYS A 322 3.96 -1.10 4.25
C CYS A 322 4.72 -2.41 4.00
N SER A 323 4.38 -3.13 2.94
CA SER A 323 4.98 -4.41 2.58
C SER A 323 6.16 -4.19 1.64
N CYS A 324 7.38 -4.29 2.17
CA CYS A 324 8.62 -4.25 1.38
C CYS A 324 8.77 -3.00 0.48
N VAL A 325 8.37 -1.84 0.99
CA VAL A 325 8.55 -0.53 0.33
C VAL A 325 10.05 -0.29 0.09
N GLY A 326 10.43 0.03 -1.15
CA GLY A 326 11.82 0.30 -1.53
C GLY A 326 12.13 1.79 -1.68
N PHE A 327 13.38 2.17 -1.41
CA PHE A 327 13.92 3.52 -1.59
C PHE A 327 15.25 3.48 -2.38
N THR A 328 15.29 2.59 -3.37
CA THR A 328 16.53 2.14 -4.00
C THR A 328 17.22 3.16 -4.89
N SER A 329 16.54 4.24 -5.27
CA SER A 329 17.08 5.33 -6.10
C SER A 329 17.56 6.53 -5.27
N GLU A 330 17.39 6.47 -3.94
CA GLU A 330 17.53 7.60 -3.01
C GLU A 330 18.45 7.26 -1.83
N LEU A 331 19.35 6.28 -2.02
CA LEU A 331 20.29 5.82 -0.98
C LEU A 331 21.21 6.93 -0.47
N ASP A 332 21.42 7.99 -1.23
CA ASP A 332 22.21 9.17 -0.86
C ASP A 332 21.45 10.12 0.09
N MET A 333 20.14 9.95 0.28
CA MET A 333 19.31 10.80 1.13
C MET A 333 19.35 10.45 2.63
N GLY A 334 20.18 9.48 3.04
CA GLY A 334 20.34 9.10 4.45
C GLY A 334 19.25 8.20 5.02
N ILE A 335 18.39 7.64 4.16
CA ILE A 335 17.20 6.88 4.56
C ILE A 335 17.58 5.64 5.37
N GLN A 336 18.59 4.90 4.93
CA GLN A 336 19.08 3.73 5.67
C GLN A 336 19.59 4.07 7.09
N GLN A 337 20.17 5.26 7.30
CA GLN A 337 20.58 5.69 8.64
C GLN A 337 19.37 5.95 9.52
N LEU A 338 18.33 6.61 9.00
CA LEU A 338 17.08 6.83 9.72
C LEU A 338 16.35 5.51 10.03
N VAL A 339 16.33 4.57 9.08
CA VAL A 339 15.79 3.21 9.28
C VAL A 339 16.52 2.49 10.40
N ALA A 340 17.86 2.54 10.40
CA ALA A 340 18.66 1.93 11.46
C ALA A 340 18.40 2.59 12.82
N GLU A 341 18.34 3.92 12.88
CA GLU A 341 18.06 4.68 14.11
C GLU A 341 16.69 4.34 14.70
N GLU A 342 15.65 4.36 13.87
CA GLU A 342 14.29 4.06 14.30
C GLU A 342 14.13 2.58 14.72
N ALA A 343 14.76 1.65 13.99
CA ALA A 343 14.73 0.23 14.36
C ALA A 343 15.42 -0.02 15.71
N ILE A 344 16.60 0.56 15.92
CA ILE A 344 17.36 0.47 17.17
C ILE A 344 16.54 1.07 18.33
N LYS A 345 16.00 2.28 18.13
CA LYS A 345 15.18 2.97 19.13
C LYS A 345 13.98 2.12 19.56
N ARG A 346 13.24 1.53 18.62
CA ARG A 346 12.09 0.66 18.93
C ARG A 346 12.48 -0.54 19.78
N ILE A 347 13.63 -1.16 19.52
CA ILE A 347 14.15 -2.25 20.34
C ILE A 347 14.50 -1.76 21.73
N GLU A 348 15.21 -0.65 21.85
CA GLU A 348 15.60 -0.09 23.15
C GLU A 348 14.37 0.32 23.99
N GLU A 349 13.35 0.90 23.38
CA GLU A 349 12.08 1.25 24.04
C GLU A 349 11.27 0.03 24.47
N ALA A 350 11.22 -1.03 23.65
CA ALA A 350 10.52 -2.27 24.01
C ALA A 350 11.17 -2.97 25.20
N GLN A 351 12.50 -2.90 25.32
CA GLN A 351 13.24 -3.50 26.44
C GLN A 351 13.22 -2.65 27.71
N ALA A 352 12.86 -1.37 27.60
CA ALA A 352 12.70 -0.47 28.76
C ALA A 352 11.33 -0.60 29.45
N LYS A 353 10.37 -1.28 28.81
CA LYS A 353 9.05 -1.63 29.35
C LYS A 353 9.11 -2.95 30.10
#